data_AF-A0A7Y2MT03-F1
#
_entry.id   AF-A0A7Y2MT03-F1
#
_cell.length_a   1.000
_cell.length_b   1.000
_cell.length_c   1.000
_cell.angle_alpha   90.00
_cell.angle_beta   90.00
_cell.angle_gamma   90.00
#
_symmetry.space_group_name_H-M   'P 1'
#
loop_
_entity.id
_entity.type
_entity.pdbx_description
1 polymer ?
#
loop_
_entity_poly.entity_id
_entity_poly.type
_entity_poly.pdbx_seq_one_letter_code
_entity_poly.pdbx_strand_id
1 'polypeptide(L)'
;MRLLGVILIATILSCKSADPVDEKKDYTIVLDGDIYVEVFDSTNTSENRYTDNNTTYREGNIITYDYYYQDKNGKKFKFQEVDGAGDLPFDEMAKAWFFVPLDSLNEKVVDKVIQKVKYGLEPMINSVPDYNQTVISFNYPLVSGKSTFSSATGIIENEKNVWAHPPRDRFFQILELNPFPFIQAPYEVGNKWNWSLGIGSYWGDERWKTWEGGIENQYEYEITDKKTIDTEIGELDCFEIKSTATSSIGKTYLTAYFNMDIGFVKLDYTNIDSSKTMLEIINFESQKINQ
;
A
#
# COMPACT_ATOMS: atom_id res chain seq x y z
N MET A 1 9.59 -66.22 -53.34
CA MET A 1 10.85 -65.44 -53.33
C MET A 1 10.57 -64.19 -54.19
N ARG A 2 10.45 -62.95 -53.70
CA ARG A 2 10.95 -62.26 -52.51
C ARG A 2 9.88 -61.26 -52.02
N LEU A 3 9.67 -61.18 -50.70
CA LEU A 3 9.04 -60.04 -50.03
C LEU A 3 9.99 -58.83 -50.15
N LEU A 4 9.52 -57.68 -50.61
CA LEU A 4 10.15 -56.39 -50.32
C LEU A 4 9.32 -55.69 -49.25
N GLY A 5 9.86 -55.64 -48.04
CA GLY A 5 9.35 -54.80 -46.95
C GLY A 5 9.74 -53.35 -47.20
N VAL A 6 8.74 -52.46 -47.15
CA VAL A 6 8.94 -51.01 -47.14
C VAL A 6 9.29 -50.61 -45.70
N ILE A 7 10.51 -50.14 -45.49
CA ILE A 7 10.95 -49.57 -44.21
C ILE A 7 10.52 -48.11 -44.19
N LEU A 8 9.53 -47.80 -43.34
CA LEU A 8 9.10 -46.44 -43.03
C LEU A 8 10.07 -45.86 -42.00
N ILE A 9 10.92 -44.91 -42.40
CA ILE A 9 11.79 -44.18 -41.50
C ILE A 9 10.98 -43.05 -40.86
N ALA A 10 10.54 -43.25 -39.62
CA ALA A 10 9.94 -42.20 -38.81
C ALA A 10 11.05 -41.32 -38.24
N THR A 11 11.22 -40.11 -38.78
CA THR A 11 12.08 -39.07 -38.19
C THR A 11 11.37 -38.46 -37.00
N ILE A 12 11.80 -38.82 -35.79
CA ILE A 12 11.37 -38.20 -34.55
C ILE A 12 12.09 -36.85 -34.44
N LEU A 13 11.43 -35.77 -34.85
CA LEU A 13 11.86 -34.41 -34.56
C LEU A 13 11.70 -34.19 -33.05
N SER A 14 12.81 -34.29 -32.33
CA SER A 14 12.90 -33.86 -30.94
C SER A 14 12.81 -32.34 -30.91
N CYS A 15 11.62 -31.81 -30.69
CA CYS A 15 11.43 -30.43 -30.25
C CYS A 15 12.05 -30.31 -28.86
N LYS A 16 13.32 -29.88 -28.79
CA LYS A 16 13.81 -29.23 -27.58
C LYS A 16 13.01 -27.95 -27.44
N SER A 17 12.11 -27.90 -26.45
CA SER A 17 11.59 -26.63 -25.95
C SER A 17 12.81 -25.77 -25.61
N ALA A 18 12.93 -24.60 -26.24
CA ALA A 18 13.89 -23.61 -25.80
C ALA A 18 13.56 -23.30 -24.33
N ASP A 19 14.56 -23.36 -23.46
CA ASP A 19 14.43 -22.82 -22.11
C ASP A 19 13.93 -21.37 -22.23
N PRO A 20 13.06 -20.89 -21.32
CA PRO A 20 12.64 -19.50 -21.33
C PRO A 20 13.90 -18.64 -21.33
N VAL A 21 14.03 -17.79 -22.35
CA VAL A 21 15.07 -16.77 -22.35
C VAL A 21 14.76 -15.91 -21.13
N ASP A 22 15.60 -16.02 -20.12
CA ASP A 22 15.56 -15.17 -18.93
C ASP A 22 15.78 -13.75 -19.45
N GLU A 23 14.69 -13.00 -19.66
CA GLU A 23 14.76 -11.64 -20.14
C GLU A 23 15.61 -10.87 -19.13
N LYS A 24 16.78 -10.43 -19.59
CA LYS A 24 17.73 -9.73 -18.74
C LYS A 24 17.05 -8.46 -18.26
N LYS A 25 16.64 -8.46 -16.99
CA LYS A 25 16.11 -7.29 -16.30
C LYS A 25 17.10 -6.14 -16.39
N ASP A 26 16.60 -4.94 -16.59
CA ASP A 26 17.37 -3.70 -16.66
C ASP A 26 17.57 -3.04 -15.28
N TYR A 27 17.16 -3.73 -14.21
CA TYR A 27 17.37 -3.35 -12.83
C TYR A 27 18.03 -4.48 -12.02
N THR A 28 18.58 -4.09 -10.87
CA THR A 28 18.99 -5.02 -9.80
C THR A 28 18.15 -4.77 -8.56
N ILE A 29 17.99 -5.79 -7.71
CA ILE A 29 17.37 -5.62 -6.41
C ILE A 29 18.45 -5.53 -5.34
N VAL A 30 18.34 -4.50 -4.51
CA VAL A 30 19.17 -4.33 -3.31
C VAL A 30 18.27 -4.26 -2.09
N LEU A 31 18.82 -4.63 -0.94
CA LEU A 31 18.14 -4.44 0.34
C LEU A 31 18.55 -3.05 0.87
N ASP A 32 17.59 -2.13 0.95
CA ASP A 32 17.76 -0.80 1.53
C ASP A 32 16.99 -0.73 2.85
N GLY A 33 17.72 -0.61 3.95
CA GLY A 33 17.18 -0.92 5.28
C GLY A 33 16.72 -2.38 5.34
N ASP A 34 15.40 -2.58 5.52
CA ASP A 34 14.77 -3.90 5.50
C ASP A 34 13.77 -4.07 4.35
N ILE A 35 13.83 -3.20 3.33
CA ILE A 35 12.95 -3.22 2.16
C ILE A 35 13.79 -3.50 0.91
N TYR A 36 13.33 -4.42 0.07
CA TYR A 36 13.97 -4.68 -1.21
C TYR A 36 13.52 -3.64 -2.23
N VAL A 37 14.48 -2.92 -2.82
CA VAL A 37 14.25 -1.84 -3.78
C VAL A 37 14.94 -2.11 -5.10
N GLU A 38 14.37 -1.57 -6.17
CA GLU A 38 14.95 -1.66 -7.50
C GLU A 38 15.98 -0.55 -7.71
N VAL A 39 17.11 -0.92 -8.29
CA VAL A 39 18.17 0.00 -8.68
C VAL A 39 18.42 -0.20 -10.17
N PHE A 40 18.03 0.83 -10.92
CA PHE A 40 18.27 0.93 -12.35
C PHE A 40 19.64 1.55 -12.60
N ASP A 41 20.31 1.12 -13.68
CA ASP A 41 21.53 1.79 -14.10
C ASP A 41 21.24 3.16 -14.73
N SER A 42 22.28 3.99 -14.89
CA SER A 42 22.15 5.36 -15.39
C SER A 42 21.70 5.48 -16.85
N THR A 43 21.62 4.37 -17.58
CA THR A 43 21.12 4.33 -18.96
C THR A 43 19.61 4.18 -19.03
N ASN A 44 18.96 3.69 -17.96
CA ASN A 44 17.51 3.73 -17.85
C ASN A 44 17.06 5.15 -17.44
N THR A 45 16.51 5.86 -18.42
CA THR A 45 15.94 7.20 -18.24
C THR A 45 14.42 7.21 -18.27
N SER A 46 13.75 6.05 -18.21
CA SER A 46 12.28 6.00 -18.21
C SER A 46 11.76 6.66 -16.93
N GLU A 47 10.83 7.60 -17.08
CA GLU A 47 10.18 8.25 -15.94
C GLU A 47 9.26 7.29 -15.19
N ASN A 48 8.79 6.22 -15.83
CA ASN A 48 7.84 5.26 -15.24
C ASN A 48 8.52 3.93 -14.82
N ARG A 49 9.86 3.89 -14.78
CA ARG A 49 10.66 2.67 -14.54
C ARG A 49 10.30 1.87 -13.29
N TYR A 50 9.87 2.53 -12.21
CA TYR A 50 9.47 1.86 -10.97
C TYR A 50 8.01 1.40 -10.94
N THR A 51 7.25 1.67 -11.99
CA THR A 51 5.80 1.37 -12.10
C THR A 51 5.49 0.49 -13.31
N ASP A 52 6.24 0.63 -14.40
CA ASP A 52 6.07 -0.11 -15.66
C ASP A 52 6.11 -1.64 -15.48
N ASN A 53 6.90 -2.11 -14.52
CA ASN A 53 7.08 -3.53 -14.23
C ASN A 53 6.20 -4.06 -13.08
N ASN A 54 5.38 -3.21 -12.47
CA ASN A 54 4.44 -3.64 -11.42
C ASN A 54 3.40 -4.59 -12.00
N THR A 55 3.04 -5.60 -11.20
CA THR A 55 1.98 -6.55 -11.51
C THR A 55 0.69 -6.22 -10.78
N THR A 56 0.80 -5.73 -9.54
CA THR A 56 -0.29 -5.42 -8.62
C THR A 56 -0.68 -3.95 -8.73
N TYR A 57 0.26 -3.04 -8.46
CA TYR A 57 0.08 -1.59 -8.49
C TYR A 57 0.44 -1.02 -9.86
N ARG A 58 -0.30 -1.44 -10.88
CA ARG A 58 -0.14 -0.93 -12.25
C ARG A 58 -0.59 0.51 -12.38
N GLU A 59 0.04 1.24 -13.29
CA GLU A 59 -0.32 2.62 -13.61
C GLU A 59 -1.83 2.79 -13.82
N GLY A 60 -2.39 3.82 -13.15
CA GLY A 60 -3.78 4.20 -13.29
C GLY A 60 -4.78 3.26 -12.64
N ASN A 61 -4.34 2.17 -11.98
CA ASN A 61 -5.18 1.44 -11.04
C ASN A 61 -5.68 2.40 -9.94
N ILE A 62 -6.95 2.23 -9.57
CA ILE A 62 -7.60 2.99 -8.50
C ILE A 62 -8.22 2.02 -7.51
N ILE A 63 -7.84 2.17 -6.24
CA ILE A 63 -8.45 1.45 -5.12
C ILE A 63 -9.22 2.46 -4.29
N THR A 64 -10.51 2.20 -4.09
CA THR A 64 -11.36 3.01 -3.20
C THR A 64 -11.67 2.23 -1.95
N TYR A 65 -11.36 2.80 -0.80
CA TYR A 65 -11.70 2.26 0.50
C TYR A 65 -12.84 3.04 1.15
N ASP A 66 -13.77 2.33 1.78
CA ASP A 66 -14.50 2.89 2.91
C ASP A 66 -13.63 2.77 4.16
N TYR A 67 -13.90 3.62 5.16
CA TYR A 67 -13.13 3.60 6.39
C TYR A 67 -13.94 4.03 7.61
N TYR A 68 -13.46 3.65 8.78
CA TYR A 68 -13.91 4.23 10.04
C TYR A 68 -12.79 4.24 11.08
N TYR A 69 -12.87 5.23 11.98
CA TYR A 69 -12.23 5.20 13.30
C TYR A 69 -13.20 4.59 14.30
N GLN A 70 -12.71 3.77 15.23
CA GLN A 70 -13.49 3.26 16.35
C GLN A 70 -12.78 3.59 17.67
N ASP A 71 -13.50 4.26 18.57
CA ASP A 71 -12.98 4.60 19.89
C ASP A 71 -12.92 3.36 20.81
N LYS A 72 -12.38 3.56 22.01
CA LYS A 72 -12.27 2.52 23.06
C LYS A 72 -13.62 1.98 23.55
N ASN A 73 -14.70 2.72 23.32
CA ASN A 73 -16.06 2.33 23.70
C ASN A 73 -16.79 1.62 22.56
N GLY A 74 -16.11 1.41 21.42
CA GLY A 74 -16.66 0.77 20.24
C GLY A 74 -17.48 1.69 19.33
N LYS A 75 -17.57 2.99 19.63
CA LYS A 75 -18.30 3.95 18.78
C LYS A 75 -17.48 4.27 17.54
N LYS A 76 -18.15 4.32 16.40
CA LYS A 76 -17.52 4.54 15.09
C LYS A 76 -17.72 5.96 14.57
N PHE A 77 -16.69 6.47 13.91
CA PHE A 77 -16.60 7.84 13.43
C PHE A 77 -15.91 7.90 12.06
N LYS A 78 -16.23 8.95 11.30
CA LYS A 78 -15.35 9.52 10.26
C LYS A 78 -14.81 10.86 10.77
N PHE A 79 -14.06 11.59 9.95
CA PHE A 79 -13.57 12.91 10.33
C PHE A 79 -13.99 13.99 9.32
N GLN A 80 -14.03 15.22 9.80
CA GLN A 80 -14.34 16.41 9.03
C GLN A 80 -13.31 17.49 9.34
N GLU A 81 -12.85 18.22 8.32
CA GLU A 81 -12.03 19.41 8.52
C GLU A 81 -12.82 20.55 9.16
N VAL A 82 -12.16 21.35 9.99
CA VAL A 82 -12.72 22.60 10.49
C VAL A 82 -12.92 23.55 9.31
N ASP A 83 -14.01 24.33 9.34
CA ASP A 83 -14.25 25.34 8.31
C ASP A 83 -13.09 26.34 8.25
N GLY A 84 -12.54 26.55 7.05
CA GLY A 84 -11.36 27.42 6.84
C GLY A 84 -10.01 26.75 7.14
N ALA A 85 -9.96 25.44 7.40
CA ALA A 85 -8.69 24.73 7.68
C ALA A 85 -7.63 24.92 6.59
N GLY A 86 -8.04 25.05 5.32
CA GLY A 86 -7.13 25.26 4.19
C GLY A 86 -6.39 26.60 4.19
N ASP A 87 -6.84 27.58 4.97
CA ASP A 87 -6.19 28.90 5.10
C ASP A 87 -5.15 28.93 6.24
N LEU A 88 -5.05 27.85 7.02
CA LEU A 88 -4.13 27.74 8.14
C LEU A 88 -2.71 27.39 7.69
N PRO A 89 -1.67 27.74 8.48
CA PRO A 89 -0.34 27.17 8.34
C PRO A 89 -0.35 25.64 8.34
N PHE A 90 0.63 25.02 7.69
CA PHE A 90 0.63 23.57 7.44
C PHE A 90 0.46 22.71 8.70
N ASP A 91 1.13 23.06 9.78
CA ASP A 91 1.11 22.36 11.07
C ASP A 91 -0.24 22.48 11.78
N GLU A 92 -0.86 23.66 11.73
CA GLU A 92 -2.22 23.88 12.26
C GLU A 92 -3.28 23.20 11.39
N MET A 93 -3.15 23.32 10.06
CA MET A 93 -4.03 22.70 9.07
C MET A 93 -4.07 21.18 9.25
N ALA A 94 -2.92 20.54 9.48
CA ALA A 94 -2.84 19.10 9.72
C ALA A 94 -3.71 18.63 10.91
N LYS A 95 -3.91 19.50 11.90
CA LYS A 95 -4.64 19.20 13.13
C LYS A 95 -6.09 19.70 13.13
N ALA A 96 -6.45 20.60 12.21
CA ALA A 96 -7.74 21.28 12.11
C ALA A 96 -8.87 20.37 11.57
N TRP A 97 -9.21 19.34 12.33
CA TRP A 97 -10.30 18.41 12.03
C TRP A 97 -10.92 17.84 13.31
N PHE A 98 -12.11 17.26 13.22
CA PHE A 98 -12.80 16.61 14.35
C PHE A 98 -13.54 15.35 13.91
N PHE A 99 -13.83 14.46 14.86
CA PHE A 99 -14.58 13.24 14.60
C PHE A 99 -16.09 13.50 14.50
N VAL A 100 -16.73 12.84 13.54
CA VAL A 100 -18.18 12.87 13.33
C VAL A 100 -18.72 11.44 13.44
N PRO A 101 -19.69 11.18 14.35
CA PRO A 101 -20.32 9.86 14.45
C PRO A 101 -20.93 9.38 13.13
N LEU A 102 -20.85 8.08 12.85
CA LEU A 102 -21.40 7.49 11.61
C LEU A 102 -22.91 7.70 11.44
N ASP A 103 -23.67 7.84 12.52
CA ASP A 103 -25.11 8.10 12.50
C ASP A 103 -25.47 9.58 12.30
N SER A 104 -24.47 10.45 12.19
CA SER A 104 -24.60 11.91 12.18
C SER A 104 -23.77 12.56 11.07
N LEU A 105 -23.46 11.82 10.00
CA LEU A 105 -22.67 12.33 8.88
C LEU A 105 -23.38 13.48 8.16
N ASN A 106 -22.59 14.45 7.71
CA ASN A 106 -23.05 15.57 6.90
C ASN A 106 -22.19 15.70 5.64
N GLU A 107 -22.58 16.60 4.73
CA GLU A 107 -21.97 16.75 3.39
C GLU A 107 -20.48 17.13 3.38
N LYS A 108 -19.95 17.60 4.52
CA LYS A 108 -18.55 18.03 4.72
C LYS A 108 -17.67 16.94 5.34
N VAL A 109 -18.23 15.80 5.71
CA VAL A 109 -17.45 14.69 6.29
C VAL A 109 -16.66 13.99 5.18
N VAL A 110 -15.39 13.70 5.43
CA VAL A 110 -14.58 12.86 4.54
C VAL A 110 -15.18 11.46 4.55
N ASP A 111 -15.54 10.96 3.37
CA ASP A 111 -16.28 9.73 3.22
C ASP A 111 -15.37 8.56 2.85
N LYS A 112 -14.45 8.75 1.91
CA LYS A 112 -13.63 7.65 1.36
C LYS A 112 -12.15 8.00 1.32
N VAL A 113 -11.34 6.97 1.11
CA VAL A 113 -9.93 7.12 0.74
C VAL A 113 -9.76 6.51 -0.65
N ILE A 114 -9.35 7.32 -1.62
CA ILE A 114 -9.10 6.88 -2.99
C ILE A 114 -7.60 6.90 -3.26
N GLN A 115 -7.01 5.72 -3.40
CA GLN A 115 -5.63 5.54 -3.82
C GLN A 115 -5.58 5.40 -5.34
N LYS A 116 -4.73 6.18 -6.01
CA LYS A 116 -4.48 6.07 -7.45
C LYS A 116 -3.00 5.91 -7.73
N VAL A 117 -2.63 4.90 -8.52
CA VAL A 117 -1.28 4.73 -9.06
C VAL A 117 -1.07 5.73 -10.19
N LYS A 118 0.05 6.47 -10.16
CA LYS A 118 0.38 7.52 -11.11
C LYS A 118 1.42 7.04 -12.10
N TYR A 119 1.42 7.67 -13.27
CA TYR A 119 2.54 7.63 -14.20
C TYR A 119 3.66 8.54 -13.69
N GLY A 120 4.90 8.08 -13.81
CA GLY A 120 6.08 8.89 -13.60
C GLY A 120 6.47 9.10 -12.13
N LEU A 121 7.46 9.97 -11.91
CA LEU A 121 8.01 10.27 -10.57
C LEU A 121 7.52 11.60 -9.99
N GLU A 122 6.71 12.36 -10.74
CA GLU A 122 6.14 13.61 -10.24
C GLU A 122 4.95 13.37 -9.30
N PRO A 123 4.76 14.21 -8.26
CA PRO A 123 5.58 15.38 -7.94
C PRO A 123 6.81 15.07 -7.07
N MET A 124 7.00 13.81 -6.68
CA MET A 124 7.97 13.41 -5.66
C MET A 124 9.41 13.75 -6.03
N ILE A 125 9.79 13.53 -7.30
CA ILE A 125 11.12 13.80 -7.83
C ILE A 125 11.56 15.27 -7.69
N ASN A 126 10.60 16.20 -7.61
CA ASN A 126 10.88 17.63 -7.48
C ASN A 126 11.42 17.99 -6.08
N SER A 127 11.12 17.17 -5.07
CA SER A 127 11.59 17.36 -3.68
C SER A 127 12.63 16.32 -3.27
N VAL A 128 12.62 15.15 -3.90
CA VAL A 128 13.52 14.02 -3.61
C VAL A 128 14.17 13.59 -4.93
N PRO A 129 15.34 14.14 -5.31
CA PRO A 129 15.95 13.91 -6.62
C PRO A 129 16.32 12.44 -6.90
N ASP A 130 16.46 11.62 -5.86
CA ASP A 130 16.76 10.19 -5.90
C ASP A 130 15.52 9.31 -5.65
N TYR A 131 14.31 9.87 -5.84
CA TYR A 131 13.07 9.14 -5.64
C TYR A 131 13.00 7.86 -6.50
N ASN A 132 12.78 6.73 -5.82
CA ASN A 132 12.95 5.38 -6.36
C ASN A 132 11.72 4.48 -6.18
N GLN A 133 10.52 5.07 -6.15
CA GLN A 133 9.27 4.36 -5.84
C GLN A 133 8.22 4.65 -6.91
N THR A 134 7.23 3.75 -7.02
CA THR A 134 5.98 4.05 -7.73
C THR A 134 5.25 5.18 -7.02
N VAL A 135 4.88 6.25 -7.73
CA VAL A 135 4.08 7.33 -7.15
C VAL A 135 2.62 6.89 -7.03
N ILE A 136 2.05 7.07 -5.85
CA ILE A 136 0.61 7.00 -5.62
C ILE A 136 0.09 8.34 -5.12
N SER A 137 -1.20 8.60 -5.33
CA SER A 137 -1.92 9.69 -4.66
C SER A 137 -3.07 9.19 -3.82
N PHE A 138 -3.29 9.80 -2.67
CA PHE A 138 -4.53 9.67 -1.90
C PHE A 138 -5.42 10.88 -2.14
N ASN A 139 -6.70 10.63 -2.43
CA ASN A 139 -7.76 11.64 -2.50
C ASN A 139 -8.86 11.32 -1.50
N TYR A 140 -9.47 12.35 -0.93
CA TYR A 140 -10.41 12.23 0.18
C TYR A 140 -11.73 12.89 -0.18
N PRO A 141 -12.61 12.21 -0.93
CA PRO A 141 -13.93 12.77 -1.26
C PRO A 141 -14.77 12.88 0.02
N LEU A 142 -15.51 13.97 0.11
CA LEU A 142 -16.53 14.22 1.10
C LEU A 142 -17.82 13.44 0.79
N VAL A 143 -18.75 13.35 1.74
CA VAL A 143 -20.10 12.79 1.51
C VAL A 143 -20.82 13.50 0.36
N SER A 144 -20.57 14.80 0.14
CA SER A 144 -21.07 15.54 -1.03
C SER A 144 -20.49 15.11 -2.38
N GLY A 145 -19.46 14.26 -2.39
CA GLY A 145 -18.70 13.84 -3.59
C GLY A 145 -17.61 14.82 -4.02
N LYS A 146 -17.45 15.97 -3.34
CA LYS A 146 -16.35 16.91 -3.59
C LYS A 146 -15.07 16.42 -2.92
N SER A 147 -13.90 16.64 -3.52
CA SER A 147 -12.61 16.43 -2.86
C SER A 147 -12.03 17.76 -2.40
N THR A 148 -11.55 17.84 -1.15
CA THR A 148 -10.97 19.08 -0.60
C THR A 148 -9.45 19.07 -0.54
N PHE A 149 -8.84 17.90 -0.40
CA PHE A 149 -7.38 17.75 -0.39
C PHE A 149 -6.94 16.39 -0.95
N SER A 150 -5.65 16.31 -1.26
CA SER A 150 -4.98 15.13 -1.75
C SER A 150 -3.50 15.18 -1.38
N SER A 151 -2.85 14.01 -1.31
CA SER A 151 -1.41 13.90 -1.13
C SER A 151 -0.81 12.93 -2.14
N ALA A 152 0.50 13.02 -2.34
CA ALA A 152 1.29 12.07 -3.12
C ALA A 152 2.33 11.40 -2.21
N THR A 153 2.57 10.12 -2.43
CA THR A 153 3.55 9.31 -1.70
C THR A 153 3.95 8.10 -2.55
N GLY A 154 4.57 7.08 -1.97
CA GLY A 154 5.17 5.98 -2.72
C GLY A 154 4.74 4.56 -2.34
N ILE A 155 4.94 3.66 -3.31
CA ILE A 155 4.88 2.21 -3.19
C ILE A 155 6.17 1.62 -3.77
N ILE A 156 6.69 0.58 -3.13
CA ILE A 156 7.74 -0.28 -3.68
C ILE A 156 7.09 -1.63 -3.97
N GLU A 157 7.11 -2.04 -5.23
CA GLU A 157 6.71 -3.38 -5.68
C GLU A 157 7.84 -3.95 -6.54
N ASN A 158 8.19 -5.21 -6.29
CA ASN A 158 9.09 -6.03 -7.11
C ASN A 158 8.93 -7.50 -6.72
N GLU A 159 9.73 -8.40 -7.30
CA GLU A 159 9.63 -9.84 -7.01
C GLU A 159 9.97 -10.26 -5.56
N LYS A 160 10.49 -9.35 -4.73
CA LYS A 160 10.83 -9.63 -3.33
C LYS A 160 9.83 -9.08 -2.35
N ASN A 161 9.12 -7.99 -2.65
CA ASN A 161 8.14 -7.42 -1.74
C ASN A 161 7.17 -6.45 -2.39
N VAL A 162 6.09 -6.18 -1.65
CA VAL A 162 5.23 -5.02 -1.83
C VAL A 162 5.14 -4.25 -0.51
N TRP A 163 5.56 -3.00 -0.52
CA TRP A 163 5.53 -2.08 0.61
C TRP A 163 4.84 -0.78 0.18
N ALA A 164 3.93 -0.26 0.98
CA ALA A 164 3.21 0.96 0.65
C ALA A 164 3.17 1.92 1.85
N HIS A 165 3.32 3.22 1.59
CA HIS A 165 2.97 4.22 2.58
C HIS A 165 1.46 4.18 2.87
N PRO A 166 1.02 4.21 4.15
CA PRO A 166 -0.39 4.41 4.47
C PRO A 166 -0.83 5.84 4.11
N PRO A 167 -2.16 6.13 4.04
CA PRO A 167 -2.63 7.51 4.06
C PRO A 167 -2.17 8.18 5.35
N ARG A 168 -1.79 9.46 5.28
CA ARG A 168 -1.19 10.19 6.40
C ARG A 168 -1.68 11.63 6.52
N ASP A 169 -2.76 11.97 5.84
CA ASP A 169 -3.37 13.29 5.92
C ASP A 169 -4.35 13.38 7.09
N ARG A 170 -4.29 14.50 7.84
CA ARG A 170 -5.25 14.82 8.91
C ARG A 170 -5.35 13.70 9.95
N PHE A 171 -6.52 13.11 10.13
CA PHE A 171 -6.75 11.98 11.02
C PHE A 171 -5.78 10.82 10.76
N PHE A 172 -5.44 10.54 9.50
CA PHE A 172 -4.60 9.41 9.15
C PHE A 172 -3.13 9.60 9.55
N GLN A 173 -2.71 10.76 10.06
CA GLN A 173 -1.37 10.96 10.63
C GLN A 173 -1.04 9.94 11.73
N ILE A 174 -2.05 9.47 12.47
CA ILE A 174 -1.86 8.42 13.48
C ILE A 174 -1.23 7.14 12.91
N LEU A 175 -1.45 6.86 11.62
CA LEU A 175 -0.96 5.64 10.95
C LEU A 175 0.55 5.65 10.70
N GLU A 176 1.24 6.78 10.84
CA GLU A 176 2.71 6.78 10.83
C GLU A 176 3.28 5.94 11.99
N LEU A 177 2.56 5.88 13.12
CA LEU A 177 2.95 5.09 14.29
C LEU A 177 2.60 3.60 14.18
N ASN A 178 1.86 3.21 13.14
CA ASN A 178 1.43 1.84 12.89
C ASN A 178 2.41 1.11 11.96
N PRO A 179 2.43 -0.24 11.96
CA PRO A 179 3.08 -0.97 10.88
C PRO A 179 2.51 -0.54 9.53
N PHE A 180 3.38 -0.37 8.53
CA PHE A 180 2.93 -0.01 7.19
C PHE A 180 2.42 -1.26 6.45
N PRO A 181 1.53 -1.10 5.46
CA PRO A 181 1.18 -2.19 4.56
C PRO A 181 2.43 -2.76 3.88
N PHE A 182 2.81 -3.98 4.26
CA PHE A 182 4.03 -4.63 3.81
C PHE A 182 3.83 -6.14 3.71
N ILE A 183 4.23 -6.74 2.59
CA ILE A 183 4.31 -8.20 2.38
C ILE A 183 5.64 -8.53 1.68
N GLN A 184 6.36 -9.54 2.17
CA GLN A 184 7.66 -9.96 1.64
C GLN A 184 7.62 -11.41 1.16
N ALA A 185 8.33 -11.70 0.07
CA ALA A 185 8.51 -13.04 -0.46
C ALA A 185 9.44 -13.89 0.44
N PRO A 186 9.26 -15.22 0.50
CA PRO A 186 8.23 -16.00 -0.19
C PRO A 186 6.83 -15.71 0.35
N TYR A 187 5.84 -15.63 -0.56
CA TYR A 187 4.44 -15.40 -0.20
C TYR A 187 3.78 -16.69 0.28
N GLU A 188 4.25 -17.16 1.44
CA GLU A 188 3.87 -18.42 2.05
C GLU A 188 3.54 -18.19 3.53
N VAL A 189 2.55 -18.93 4.05
CA VAL A 189 2.17 -18.88 5.46
C VAL A 189 3.35 -19.28 6.34
N GLY A 190 3.63 -18.47 7.36
CA GLY A 190 4.76 -18.61 8.27
C GLY A 190 6.01 -17.81 7.84
N ASN A 191 6.01 -17.15 6.67
CA ASN A 191 7.10 -16.23 6.32
C ASN A 191 7.11 -15.02 7.27
N LYS A 192 8.30 -14.63 7.73
CA LYS A 192 8.50 -13.56 8.73
C LYS A 192 9.64 -12.65 8.31
N TRP A 193 9.46 -11.36 8.53
CA TRP A 193 10.49 -10.34 8.29
C TRP A 193 10.30 -9.18 9.27
N ASN A 194 11.32 -8.35 9.37
CA ASN A 194 11.32 -7.18 10.24
C ASN A 194 11.51 -5.91 9.41
N TRP A 195 11.19 -4.77 10.00
CA TRP A 195 11.53 -3.46 9.47
C TRP A 195 11.66 -2.47 10.61
N SER A 196 12.30 -1.33 10.38
CA SER A 196 12.40 -0.23 11.34
C SER A 196 12.18 1.13 10.70
N LEU A 197 11.61 2.06 11.47
CA LEU A 197 11.37 3.44 11.04
C LEU A 197 11.60 4.41 12.20
N GLY A 198 12.45 5.41 11.95
CA GLY A 198 12.59 6.59 12.81
C GLY A 198 11.42 7.56 12.61
N ILE A 199 10.78 7.98 13.70
CA ILE A 199 9.60 8.85 13.69
C ILE A 199 9.81 10.05 14.61
N GLY A 200 9.60 11.26 14.07
CA GLY A 200 9.71 12.51 14.83
C GLY A 200 8.40 12.91 15.53
N SER A 201 8.51 13.69 16.61
CA SER A 201 7.37 14.17 17.41
C SER A 201 6.32 14.99 16.68
N TYR A 202 6.58 15.45 15.45
CA TYR A 202 5.61 16.18 14.63
C TYR A 202 4.39 15.33 14.22
N TRP A 203 4.50 13.99 14.27
CA TRP A 203 3.39 13.06 14.11
C TRP A 203 2.52 12.89 15.38
N GLY A 204 2.91 13.54 16.48
CA GLY A 204 2.17 13.53 17.72
C GLY A 204 0.96 14.46 17.69
N ASP A 205 -0.13 14.00 18.30
CA ASP A 205 -1.35 14.76 18.47
C ASP A 205 -2.00 14.43 19.82
N GLU A 206 -2.56 15.43 20.50
CA GLU A 206 -3.18 15.28 21.82
C GLU A 206 -4.36 14.29 21.81
N ARG A 207 -4.99 14.07 20.65
CA ARG A 207 -6.08 13.11 20.49
C ARG A 207 -5.63 11.65 20.64
N TRP A 208 -4.37 11.33 20.32
CA TRP A 208 -3.83 9.97 20.48
C TRP A 208 -2.64 9.91 21.43
N LYS A 209 -1.57 10.63 21.10
CA LYS A 209 -0.31 10.60 21.85
C LYS A 209 0.64 11.70 21.39
N THR A 210 1.31 12.32 22.35
CA THR A 210 2.42 13.26 22.14
C THR A 210 3.69 12.74 22.81
N TRP A 211 4.84 13.16 22.29
CA TRP A 211 6.17 12.87 22.84
C TRP A 211 7.17 13.94 22.36
N GLU A 212 8.39 13.91 22.87
CA GLU A 212 9.47 14.81 22.45
C GLU A 212 10.57 14.04 21.70
N GLY A 213 11.19 14.69 20.70
CA GLY A 213 12.29 14.13 19.94
C GLY A 213 11.89 13.03 18.94
N GLY A 214 12.87 12.21 18.57
CA GLY A 214 12.68 11.05 17.69
C GLY A 214 12.48 9.77 18.49
N ILE A 215 11.67 8.86 17.94
CA ILE A 215 11.53 7.48 18.40
C ILE A 215 11.91 6.54 17.25
N GLU A 216 12.23 5.30 17.59
CA GLU A 216 12.41 4.23 16.62
C GLU A 216 11.28 3.22 16.79
N ASN A 217 10.52 2.98 15.73
CA ASN A 217 9.56 1.88 15.67
C ASN A 217 10.25 0.63 15.12
N GLN A 218 10.20 -0.46 15.89
CA GLN A 218 10.64 -1.78 15.46
C GLN A 218 9.41 -2.59 15.06
N TYR A 219 9.38 -3.05 13.81
CA TYR A 219 8.26 -3.78 13.24
C TYR A 219 8.59 -5.26 13.05
N GLU A 220 7.63 -6.11 13.41
CA GLU A 220 7.66 -7.55 13.16
C GLU A 220 6.44 -7.90 12.29
N TYR A 221 6.66 -8.65 11.21
CA TYR A 221 5.61 -9.08 10.27
C TYR A 221 5.59 -10.60 10.12
N GLU A 222 4.40 -11.15 9.86
CA GLU A 222 4.21 -12.56 9.52
C GLU A 222 3.03 -12.73 8.55
N ILE A 223 3.21 -13.51 7.50
CA ILE A 223 2.07 -14.04 6.73
C ILE A 223 1.44 -15.15 7.58
N THR A 224 0.29 -14.88 8.19
CA THR A 224 -0.32 -15.82 9.14
C THR A 224 -1.35 -16.74 8.50
N ASP A 225 -1.89 -16.38 7.34
CA ASP A 225 -2.91 -17.18 6.67
C ASP A 225 -2.99 -16.89 5.17
N LYS A 226 -3.63 -17.79 4.43
CA LYS A 226 -4.12 -17.56 3.06
C LYS A 226 -5.59 -17.96 3.02
N LYS A 227 -6.47 -16.99 2.83
CA LYS A 227 -7.91 -17.22 2.88
C LYS A 227 -8.69 -16.28 1.97
N THR A 228 -9.85 -16.75 1.55
CA THR A 228 -10.86 -15.94 0.88
C THR A 228 -11.56 -15.04 1.90
N ILE A 229 -11.71 -13.77 1.58
CA ILE A 229 -12.50 -12.82 2.39
C ILE A 229 -13.63 -12.23 1.56
N ASP A 230 -14.77 -12.00 2.21
CA ASP A 230 -15.92 -11.32 1.61
C ASP A 230 -15.69 -9.80 1.66
N THR A 231 -15.79 -9.14 0.50
CA THR A 231 -15.72 -7.68 0.37
C THR A 231 -16.90 -7.15 -0.44
N GLU A 232 -17.09 -5.83 -0.49
CA GLU A 232 -18.16 -5.24 -1.32
C GLU A 232 -17.97 -5.50 -2.82
N ILE A 233 -16.74 -5.77 -3.27
CA ILE A 233 -16.42 -6.08 -4.67
C ILE A 233 -16.42 -7.58 -4.97
N GLY A 234 -16.79 -8.42 -3.98
CA GLY A 234 -16.85 -9.87 -4.10
C GLY A 234 -15.90 -10.61 -3.16
N GLU A 235 -15.83 -11.92 -3.34
CA GLU A 235 -14.89 -12.80 -2.64
C GLU A 235 -13.47 -12.65 -3.21
N LEU A 236 -12.48 -12.41 -2.35
CA LEU A 236 -11.09 -12.21 -2.74
C LEU A 236 -10.16 -13.15 -1.98
N ASP A 237 -9.36 -13.92 -2.72
CA ASP A 237 -8.27 -14.71 -2.16
C ASP A 237 -7.13 -13.79 -1.70
N CYS A 238 -6.83 -13.82 -0.41
CA CYS A 238 -5.87 -12.91 0.20
C CYS A 238 -4.85 -13.65 1.07
N PHE A 239 -3.66 -13.09 1.16
CA PHE A 239 -2.73 -13.34 2.26
C PHE A 239 -3.15 -12.47 3.44
N GLU A 240 -3.24 -13.06 4.63
CA GLU A 240 -3.35 -12.32 5.89
C GLU A 240 -1.94 -12.07 6.43
N ILE A 241 -1.60 -10.80 6.66
CA ILE A 241 -0.34 -10.38 7.26
C ILE A 241 -0.65 -9.75 8.61
N LYS A 242 -0.08 -10.31 9.68
CA LYS A 242 -0.12 -9.69 11.01
C LYS A 242 1.20 -9.01 11.30
N SER A 243 1.10 -7.83 11.89
CA SER A 243 2.26 -7.02 12.20
C SER A 243 2.11 -6.25 13.49
N THR A 244 3.24 -6.03 14.15
CA THR A 244 3.35 -5.28 15.40
C THR A 244 4.43 -4.22 15.25
N ALA A 245 4.17 -3.00 15.71
CA ALA A 245 5.22 -2.00 15.95
C ALA A 245 5.47 -1.89 17.45
N THR A 246 6.73 -1.82 17.85
CA THR A 246 7.13 -1.54 19.24
C THR A 246 8.10 -0.36 19.27
N SER A 247 7.85 0.60 20.15
CA SER A 247 8.76 1.71 20.42
C SER A 247 8.73 2.13 21.88
N SER A 248 9.52 3.14 22.24
CA SER A 248 9.57 3.71 23.59
C SER A 248 8.24 4.29 24.06
N ILE A 249 7.33 4.63 23.12
CA ILE A 249 6.01 5.18 23.44
C ILE A 249 4.89 4.14 23.43
N GLY A 250 5.14 2.88 23.08
CA GLY A 250 4.13 1.83 23.17
C GLY A 250 4.12 0.89 21.98
N LYS A 251 2.97 0.25 21.75
CA LYS A 251 2.77 -0.73 20.70
C LYS A 251 1.55 -0.42 19.85
N THR A 252 1.66 -0.74 18.58
CA THR A 252 0.58 -0.67 17.60
C THR A 252 0.57 -1.95 16.78
N TYR A 253 -0.54 -2.20 16.08
CA TYR A 253 -0.73 -3.43 15.32
C TYR A 253 -1.42 -3.15 14.00
N LEU A 254 -1.19 -4.00 13.00
CA LEU A 254 -1.94 -4.04 11.75
C LEU A 254 -2.19 -5.50 11.36
N THR A 255 -3.44 -5.83 11.05
CA THR A 255 -3.78 -7.00 10.23
C THR A 255 -4.14 -6.52 8.83
N ALA A 256 -3.29 -6.84 7.86
CA ALA A 256 -3.47 -6.49 6.46
C ALA A 256 -3.92 -7.71 5.65
N TYR A 257 -4.73 -7.47 4.63
CA TYR A 257 -5.16 -8.48 3.66
C TYR A 257 -4.68 -8.06 2.29
N PHE A 258 -3.84 -8.89 1.68
CA PHE A 258 -3.21 -8.60 0.39
C PHE A 258 -3.69 -9.58 -0.67
N ASN A 259 -4.26 -9.04 -1.75
CA ASN A 259 -4.62 -9.77 -2.95
C ASN A 259 -3.59 -9.46 -4.05
N MET A 260 -3.13 -10.49 -4.77
CA MET A 260 -2.04 -10.36 -5.76
C MET A 260 -2.41 -9.50 -6.98
N ASP A 261 -3.70 -9.35 -7.30
CA ASP A 261 -4.15 -8.61 -8.49
C ASP A 261 -4.59 -7.17 -8.19
N ILE A 262 -4.88 -6.88 -6.91
CA ILE A 262 -5.47 -5.61 -6.46
C ILE A 262 -4.53 -4.85 -5.51
N GLY A 263 -3.83 -5.56 -4.62
CA GLY A 263 -3.01 -4.99 -3.56
C GLY A 263 -3.61 -5.21 -2.17
N PHE A 264 -3.31 -4.30 -1.24
CA PHE A 264 -3.93 -4.31 0.09
C PHE A 264 -5.42 -3.98 -0.01
N VAL A 265 -6.29 -4.92 0.32
CA VAL A 265 -7.75 -4.77 0.19
C VAL A 265 -8.44 -4.48 1.52
N LYS A 266 -7.77 -4.76 2.64
CA LYS A 266 -8.26 -4.45 3.99
C LYS A 266 -7.11 -4.22 4.95
N LEU A 267 -7.24 -3.21 5.81
CA LEU A 267 -6.26 -2.80 6.80
C LEU A 267 -6.96 -2.56 8.15
N ASP A 268 -6.78 -3.46 9.12
CA ASP A 268 -7.29 -3.37 10.49
C ASP A 268 -6.17 -2.94 11.44
N TYR A 269 -6.13 -1.65 11.72
CA TYR A 269 -5.15 -1.05 12.61
C TYR A 269 -5.63 -1.05 14.05
N THR A 270 -4.73 -1.37 14.98
CA THR A 270 -4.85 -1.00 16.40
C THR A 270 -3.84 0.10 16.69
N ASN A 271 -4.33 1.29 16.97
CA ASN A 271 -3.53 2.51 17.09
C ASN A 271 -2.84 2.60 18.46
N ILE A 272 -1.94 3.58 18.61
CA ILE A 272 -1.11 3.78 19.82
C ILE A 272 -1.93 4.07 21.08
N ASP A 273 -3.12 4.63 20.91
CA ASP A 273 -4.08 4.92 21.97
C ASP A 273 -5.05 3.75 22.18
N SER A 274 -4.86 2.59 21.54
CA SER A 274 -5.77 1.43 21.55
C SER A 274 -7.11 1.62 20.82
N SER A 275 -7.31 2.72 20.10
CA SER A 275 -8.41 2.83 19.13
C SER A 275 -8.17 1.95 17.89
N LYS A 276 -9.20 1.82 17.05
CA LYS A 276 -9.09 1.11 15.76
C LYS A 276 -9.25 2.06 14.59
N THR A 277 -8.52 1.78 13.51
CA THR A 277 -8.78 2.37 12.19
C THR A 277 -8.96 1.22 11.20
N MET A 278 -10.07 1.18 10.49
CA MET A 278 -10.36 0.17 9.46
C MET A 278 -10.43 0.85 8.11
N LEU A 279 -9.71 0.31 7.11
CA LEU A 279 -9.92 0.61 5.70
C LEU A 279 -10.27 -0.70 5.00
N GLU A 280 -11.34 -0.73 4.21
CA GLU A 280 -11.76 -1.90 3.45
C GLU A 280 -12.21 -1.49 2.05
N ILE A 281 -11.80 -2.27 1.06
CA ILE A 281 -12.06 -1.99 -0.34
C ILE A 281 -13.56 -2.01 -0.64
N ILE A 282 -14.01 -1.02 -1.39
CA ILE A 282 -15.38 -0.93 -1.90
C ILE A 282 -15.46 -0.78 -3.42
N ASN A 283 -14.35 -0.46 -4.07
CA ASN A 283 -14.26 -0.39 -5.53
C ASN A 283 -12.82 -0.56 -6.00
N PHE A 284 -12.65 -1.23 -7.13
CA PHE A 284 -11.38 -1.35 -7.84
C PHE A 284 -11.58 -1.05 -9.32
N GLU A 285 -10.80 -0.12 -9.85
CA GLU A 285 -10.76 0.19 -11.28
C GLU A 285 -9.38 -0.11 -11.80
N SER A 286 -9.27 -1.03 -12.77
CA SER A 286 -8.06 -1.22 -13.54
C SER A 286 -8.15 -0.44 -14.84
N GLN A 287 -7.06 0.25 -15.22
CA GLN A 287 -6.95 0.79 -16.57
C GLN A 287 -6.91 -0.39 -17.55
N LYS A 288 -7.88 -0.43 -18.46
CA LYS A 288 -7.76 -1.29 -19.64
C LYS A 288 -6.68 -0.68 -20.52
N ILE A 289 -5.53 -1.34 -20.62
CA ILE A 289 -4.57 -1.05 -21.67
C ILE A 289 -5.32 -1.29 -22.98
N ASN A 290 -5.61 -0.24 -23.74
CA ASN A 290 -6.09 -0.39 -25.11
C ASN A 290 -4.96 -1.12 -25.87
N GLN A 291 -5.17 -2.39 -26.16
CA GLN A 291 -4.33 -3.16 -27.08
C GLN A 291 -4.45 -2.62 -28.50
#